data_AF-A0A6M3X6X6-F1
#
_entry.id   AF-A0A6M3X6X6-F1
#
_cell.length_a   1.000
_cell.length_b   1.000
_cell.length_c   1.000
_cell.angle_alpha   90.00
_cell.angle_beta   90.00
_cell.angle_gamma   90.00
#
_symmetry.space_group_name_H-M   'P 1'
#
loop_
_entity.id
_entity.type
_entity.pdbx_description
1 polymer ?
#
loop_
_entity_poly.entity_id
_entity_poly.type
_entity_poly.pdbx_seq_one_letter_code
_entity_poly.pdbx_strand_id
1 'polypeptide(L)' 'MIGLSKSAIATAEEEFNKLRYILQKKFPNHYVVIDPYSKAYFTGPTLGEAMRTAKNKYPEKEFVCFKLDSDTALTFK' A
#
# COMPACT_ATOMS: atom_id res chain seq x y z
N MET A 1 -16.20 9.36 9.82
CA MET A 1 -15.24 8.82 8.84
C MET A 1 -15.60 7.38 8.57
N ILE A 2 -16.13 7.08 7.39
CA ILE A 2 -16.35 5.70 6.96
C ILE A 2 -15.01 5.26 6.39
N GLY A 3 -14.27 4.42 7.12
CA GLY A 3 -13.01 3.87 6.60
C GLY A 3 -13.27 2.80 5.55
N LEU A 4 -12.21 2.42 4.82
CA LEU A 4 -12.25 1.34 3.83
C LEU A 4 -12.97 0.09 4.35
N SER A 5 -13.78 -0.52 3.50
CA SER A 5 -14.44 -1.79 3.82
C SER A 5 -13.40 -2.92 3.98
N LYS A 6 -13.75 -3.96 4.75
CA LYS A 6 -12.91 -5.16 4.87
C LYS A 6 -12.61 -5.80 3.50
N SER A 7 -13.57 -5.78 2.58
CA SER A 7 -13.37 -6.29 1.22
C SER A 7 -12.33 -5.49 0.44
N ALA A 8 -12.34 -4.16 0.57
CA ALA A 8 -11.35 -3.31 -0.10
C ALA A 8 -9.95 -3.56 0.44
N ILE A 9 -9.78 -3.71 1.76
CA ILE A 9 -8.50 -4.04 2.37
C ILE A 9 -7.97 -5.38 1.83
N ALA A 10 -8.82 -6.42 1.79
CA ALA A 10 -8.43 -7.73 1.26
C ALA A 10 -8.02 -7.68 -0.23
N THR A 11 -8.70 -6.89 -1.06
CA THR A 11 -8.30 -6.70 -2.47
C THR A 11 -6.93 -6.04 -2.59
N ALA A 12 -6.62 -5.04 -1.76
CA ALA A 12 -5.30 -4.43 -1.76
C ALA A 12 -4.20 -5.38 -1.26
N GLU A 13 -4.49 -6.23 -0.26
CA GLU A 13 -3.57 -7.26 0.23
C GLU A 13 -3.26 -8.32 -0.84
N GLU A 14 -4.28 -8.79 -1.57
CA GLU A 14 -4.09 -9.73 -2.67
C GLU A 14 -3.16 -9.14 -3.74
N GLU A 15 -3.36 -7.87 -4.09
CA GLU A 15 -2.55 -7.21 -5.09
C GLU A 15 -1.15 -6.87 -4.60
N PHE A 16 -1.01 -6.52 -3.33
CA PHE A 16 0.30 -6.40 -2.68
C PHE A 16 1.08 -7.72 -2.80
N ASN A 17 0.47 -8.86 -2.47
CA ASN A 17 1.14 -10.15 -2.49
C ASN A 17 1.65 -10.54 -3.89
N LYS A 18 0.90 -10.20 -4.96
CA LYS A 18 1.35 -10.42 -6.34
C LYS A 18 2.56 -9.57 -6.72
N LEU A 19 2.57 -8.32 -6.25
CA LEU A 19 3.60 -7.33 -6.61
C LEU A 19 4.83 -7.37 -5.69
N ARG A 20 4.67 -7.87 -4.46
CA ARG A 20 5.63 -7.74 -3.35
C ARG A 20 7.04 -8.16 -3.76
N TYR A 21 7.20 -9.34 -4.35
CA TYR A 21 8.53 -9.86 -4.72
C TYR A 21 9.25 -8.97 -5.74
N ILE A 22 8.51 -8.44 -6.72
CA ILE A 22 9.07 -7.58 -7.77
C ILE A 22 9.40 -6.20 -7.18
N LEU A 23 8.49 -5.66 -6.37
CA LEU A 23 8.65 -4.33 -5.77
C LEU A 23 9.74 -4.31 -4.70
N GLN A 24 9.89 -5.35 -3.88
CA GLN A 24 10.98 -5.48 -2.90
C GLN A 24 12.35 -5.46 -3.59
N LYS A 25 12.50 -6.20 -4.70
CA LYS A 25 13.76 -6.22 -5.46
C LYS A 25 14.11 -4.86 -6.05
N LYS A 26 13.12 -4.12 -6.55
CA LYS A 26 13.32 -2.84 -7.22
C LYS A 26 13.43 -1.66 -6.25
N PHE A 27 12.69 -1.73 -5.14
CA PHE A 27 12.53 -0.68 -4.14
C PHE A 27 12.67 -1.26 -2.73
N PRO A 28 13.86 -1.74 -2.35
CA PRO A 28 14.10 -2.22 -1.00
C PRO A 28 13.85 -1.08 0.01
N ASN A 29 13.32 -1.42 1.17
CA ASN A 29 12.97 -0.54 2.29
C ASN A 29 11.93 0.55 1.98
N HIS A 30 11.19 0.41 0.88
CA HIS A 30 10.13 1.37 0.52
C HIS A 30 8.77 0.96 1.08
N TYR A 31 7.86 1.92 1.05
CA TYR A 31 6.43 1.74 1.22
C TYR A 31 5.76 1.66 -0.14
N VAL A 32 4.65 0.94 -0.19
CA VAL A 32 3.73 0.93 -1.33
C VAL A 32 2.33 1.23 -0.85
N VAL A 33 1.63 2.08 -1.57
CA VAL A 33 0.20 2.35 -1.37
C VAL A 33 -0.57 1.83 -2.58
N ILE A 34 -1.70 1.16 -2.33
CA ILE A 34 -2.51 0.50 -3.35
C ILE A 34 -3.95 1.00 -3.26
N ASP A 35 -4.50 1.40 -4.40
CA ASP A 35 -5.93 1.67 -4.56
C ASP A 35 -6.65 0.32 -4.72
N PRO A 36 -7.51 -0.09 -3.76
CA PRO A 36 -8.18 -1.37 -3.82
C PRO A 36 -9.18 -1.50 -4.98
N TYR A 37 -9.62 -0.39 -5.57
CA TYR A 37 -10.62 -0.39 -6.65
C TYR A 37 -9.95 -0.42 -8.03
N SER A 38 -8.97 0.46 -8.26
CA SER A 38 -8.29 0.53 -9.57
C SER A 38 -7.04 -0.33 -9.67
N LYS A 39 -6.55 -0.88 -8.54
CA LYS A 39 -5.29 -1.63 -8.42
C LYS A 39 -4.04 -0.81 -8.78
N ALA A 40 -4.19 0.51 -8.94
CA ALA A 40 -3.06 1.42 -9.08
C ALA A 40 -2.21 1.40 -7.81
N TYR A 41 -0.90 1.42 -7.97
CA TYR A 41 0.04 1.44 -6.84
C TYR A 41 1.08 2.55 -7.00
N PHE A 42 1.58 3.02 -5.85
CA PHE A 42 2.62 4.04 -5.77
C PHE A 42 3.63 3.66 -4.71
N THR A 43 4.91 3.82 -5.00
CA THR A 43 5.99 3.52 -4.05
C THR A 43 6.66 4.79 -3.56
N GLY A 44 7.28 4.71 -2.38
CA GLY A 44 8.05 5.81 -1.81
C GLY A 44 9.00 5.33 -0.71
N PRO A 45 10.16 5.96 -0.53
CA PRO A 45 11.08 5.67 0.59
C PRO A 45 10.42 5.73 1.96
N THR A 46 9.40 6.58 2.11
CA THR A 46 8.59 6.70 3.32
C THR A 46 7.10 6.56 3.03
N LEU A 47 6.30 6.23 4.06
CA LEU A 47 4.84 6.22 3.98
C LEU A 47 4.30 7.56 3.45
N GLY A 48 4.83 8.67 3.97
CA GLY A 48 4.39 10.02 3.59
C GLY A 48 4.63 10.32 2.11
N GLU A 49 5.75 9.87 1.55
CA GLU A 49 6.06 10.07 0.13
C GLU A 49 5.22 9.21 -0.81
N ALA A 50 5.03 7.93 -0.46
CA ALA A 50 4.15 7.04 -1.20
C ALA A 50 2.71 7.60 -1.23
N MET A 51 2.21 8.05 -0.07
CA MET A 51 0.88 8.63 0.06
C MET A 51 0.75 9.97 -0.66
N ARG A 52 1.76 10.85 -0.55
CA ARG A 52 1.78 12.15 -1.27
C ARG A 52 1.69 11.93 -2.77
N THR A 53 2.44 10.98 -3.31
CA THR A 53 2.41 10.65 -4.75
C THR A 53 1.02 10.17 -5.18
N ALA A 54 0.42 9.27 -4.38
CA ALA A 54 -0.93 8.76 -4.63
C ALA A 54 -1.99 9.88 -4.57
N LYS A 55 -1.96 10.72 -3.54
CA LYS A 55 -2.91 11.82 -3.33
C LYS A 55 -2.76 12.96 -4.34
N ASN A 56 -1.55 13.25 -4.80
CA ASN A 56 -1.35 14.23 -5.87
C ASN A 56 -2.02 13.78 -7.18
N LYS A 57 -2.05 12.47 -7.44
CA LYS A 57 -2.69 11.91 -8.65
C LYS A 57 -4.18 11.65 -8.46
N TYR A 58 -4.58 11.26 -7.24
CA TYR A 58 -5.94 10.86 -6.88
C TYR A 58 -6.31 11.40 -5.49
N PRO A 59 -6.64 12.69 -5.37
CA PRO A 59 -6.82 13.35 -4.06
C PRO A 59 -7.98 12.76 -3.24
N GLU A 60 -9.05 12.35 -3.91
CA GLU A 60 -10.28 11.86 -3.27
C GLU A 60 -10.28 10.35 -2.99
N LYS A 61 -9.27 9.61 -3.45
CA LYS A 61 -9.23 8.17 -3.29
C LYS A 61 -8.64 7.74 -1.94
N GLU A 62 -9.14 6.63 -1.42
CA GLU A 62 -8.57 5.94 -0.28
C GLU A 62 -7.56 4.88 -0.73
N PHE A 63 -6.50 4.70 0.05
CA PHE A 63 -5.41 3.80 -0.27
C PHE A 63 -5.05 2.95 0.94
N VAL A 64 -4.65 1.70 0.68
CA VAL A 64 -4.06 0.83 1.70
C VAL A 64 -2.55 0.87 1.57
N CYS A 65 -1.83 1.01 2.68
CA CYS A 65 -0.37 1.06 2.67
C CYS A 65 0.24 -0.22 3.22
N PHE A 66 1.33 -0.66 2.58
CA PHE A 66 2.19 -1.75 3.01
C PHE A 66 3.64 -1.31 3.04
N LYS A 67 4.44 -1.89 3.94
CA LYS A 67 5.90 -1.75 3.93
C LYS A 67 6.47 -2.96 3.18
N LEU A 68 7.27 -2.70 2.14
CA LEU A 68 7.75 -3.76 1.25
C LEU A 68 8.61 -4.78 2.00
N ASP A 69 9.50 -4.32 2.89
CA ASP A 69 10.43 -5.21 3.61
C ASP A 69 9.90 -5.68 4.97
N SER A 70 8.62 -5.46 5.24
CA SER A 70 8.03 -5.93 6.50
C SER A 70 7.61 -7.39 6.38
N ASP A 71 8.39 -8.27 7.00
CA ASP A 71 7.91 -9.54 7.56
C ASP A 71 7.35 -9.35 8.98
N THR A 72 7.05 -8.11 9.37
CA THR A 72 6.78 -7.75 10.77
C THR A 72 5.35 -8.13 11.14
N ALA A 73 5.20 -9.32 11.73
CA ALA A 73 4.03 -9.64 12.53
C ALA A 73 4.10 -8.88 13.86
N LEU A 74 3.28 -7.83 14.01
CA LEU A 74 3.09 -7.14 15.29
C LEU A 74 1.84 -7.70 15.97
N THR A 75 2.03 -8.49 17.03
CA THR A 75 0.96 -8.90 17.95
C THR A 75 0.95 -7.94 19.13
N PHE A 76 -0.19 -7.30 19.39
CA PHE A 76 -0.44 -6.54 20.61
C PHE A 76 -1.36 -7.36 21.52
N LYS A 77 -1.07 -7.37 22.82
CA LYS A 77 -1.84 -8.03 23.87
C LYS A 77 -2.59 -6.99 24.70
#